data_AF-I4BUG3-F1
#
_entry.id   AF-I4BUG3-F1
#
_cell.length_a   1.000
_cell.length_b   1.000
_cell.length_c   1.000
_cell.angle_alpha   90.00
_cell.angle_beta   90.00
_cell.angle_gamma   90.00
#
_symmetry.space_group_name_H-M   'P 1'
#
loop_
_entity.id
_entity.type
_entity.pdbx_description
1 polymer ?
#
loop_
_entity_poly.entity_id
_entity_poly.type
_entity_poly.pdbx_seq_one_letter_code
_entity_poly.pdbx_strand_id
1 'polypeptide(L)'
;MPISRIDLMKLYYNDFSDNESKVQRQGKESFGEYLKQSASRVNDLQLKAEDQIRHLVTGDVEDISQVVTAVGEAEVALRLFVEIRDKLVDAYQQLARIPV
;
A
#
# COMPACT_ATOMS: atom_id res chain seq x y z
N MET A 1 52.92 35.73 -3.18
CA MET A 1 51.55 35.18 -3.32
C MET A 1 50.88 35.20 -1.95
N PRO A 2 49.70 35.81 -1.77
CA PRO A 2 48.99 35.73 -0.50
C PRO A 2 48.26 34.39 -0.41
N ILE A 3 48.46 33.67 0.69
CA ILE A 3 47.73 32.44 1.00
C ILE A 3 46.33 32.87 1.42
N SER A 4 45.31 32.51 0.64
CA SER A 4 43.90 32.70 1.00
C SER A 4 43.61 32.01 2.32
N ARG A 5 43.23 32.79 3.34
CA ARG A 5 42.80 32.28 4.64
C ARG A 5 41.50 31.49 4.41
N ILE A 6 41.59 30.16 4.50
CA ILE A 6 40.41 29.29 4.45
C ILE A 6 39.48 29.76 5.58
N ASP A 7 38.28 30.16 5.20
CA ASP A 7 37.27 30.66 6.13
C ASP A 7 36.68 29.46 6.87
N LEU A 8 37.30 29.07 8.00
CA LEU A 8 36.86 27.94 8.83
C LEU A 8 35.38 28.06 9.27
N MET A 9 34.81 29.27 9.23
CA MET A 9 33.41 29.54 9.51
C MET A 9 32.45 28.96 8.45
N LYS A 10 32.88 28.89 7.18
CA LYS A 10 32.08 28.32 6.08
C LYS A 10 32.08 26.80 6.06
N LEU A 11 33.14 26.19 6.59
CA LEU A 11 33.25 24.73 6.67
C LEU A 11 32.34 24.12 7.74
N TYR A 12 32.03 24.87 8.80
CA TYR A 12 31.15 24.41 9.87
C TYR A 12 29.65 24.64 9.57
N TYR A 13 29.30 25.40 8.52
CA TYR A 13 27.91 25.71 8.17
C TYR A 13 27.31 24.78 7.11
N ASN A 14 28.13 23.97 6.43
CA ASN A 14 27.68 23.15 5.29
C ASN A 14 27.12 21.77 5.65
N ASP A 15 27.10 21.37 6.92
CA ASP A 15 26.60 20.06 7.35
C ASP A 15 25.22 20.10 8.03
N PHE A 16 24.73 21.30 8.40
CA PHE A 16 23.46 21.46 9.13
C PHE A 16 22.29 22.00 8.28
N SER A 17 22.51 22.37 7.01
CA SER A 17 21.44 22.80 6.09
C SER A 17 20.93 21.69 5.16
N ASP A 18 21.62 20.55 5.04
CA ASP A 18 21.25 19.48 4.10
C ASP A 18 20.31 18.42 4.74
N ASN A 19 19.99 18.59 6.03
CA ASN A 19 19.17 17.67 6.81
C ASN A 19 17.87 18.28 7.38
N GLU A 20 17.34 19.34 6.77
CA GLU A 20 15.92 19.71 6.95
C GLU A 20 15.07 19.41 5.71
N SER A 21 15.69 19.00 4.59
CA SER A 21 15.00 18.71 3.33
C SER A 21 14.86 17.20 3.01
N LYS A 22 15.38 16.32 3.90
CA LYS A 22 15.22 14.85 3.80
C LYS A 22 14.41 14.24 4.94
N VAL A 23 13.53 15.01 5.59
CA VAL A 23 12.25 14.42 5.98
C VAL A 23 11.56 14.10 4.67
N GLN A 24 11.78 12.87 4.20
CA GLN A 24 11.12 12.34 3.03
C GLN A 24 9.66 12.76 3.14
N ARG A 25 9.25 13.62 2.22
CA ARG A 25 7.88 13.58 1.72
C ARG A 25 7.74 12.20 1.05
N GLN A 26 7.78 11.11 1.84
CA GLN A 26 6.89 9.99 1.59
C GLN A 26 5.53 10.67 1.67
N GLY A 27 5.08 11.15 0.51
CA GLY A 27 3.77 11.73 0.38
C GLY A 27 2.86 10.71 1.03
N LYS A 28 2.18 11.10 2.12
CA LYS A 28 1.20 10.26 2.77
C LYS A 28 0.34 9.72 1.64
N GLU A 29 0.47 8.42 1.34
CA GLU A 29 -0.31 7.81 0.28
C GLU A 29 -1.76 8.19 0.57
N SER A 30 -2.42 8.80 -0.40
CA SER A 30 -3.80 9.22 -0.18
C SER A 30 -4.60 7.98 0.18
N PHE A 31 -5.60 8.11 1.06
CA PHE A 31 -6.45 6.97 1.42
C PHE A 31 -7.05 6.30 0.17
N GLY A 32 -7.35 7.07 -0.88
CA GLY A 32 -7.79 6.55 -2.18
C GLY A 32 -6.75 5.69 -2.88
N GLU A 33 -5.46 6.06 -2.83
CA GLU A 33 -4.37 5.25 -3.39
C GLU A 33 -4.19 3.96 -2.58
N TYR A 34 -4.28 4.04 -1.25
CA TYR A 34 -4.26 2.85 -0.39
C TYR A 34 -5.42 1.90 -0.69
N LEU A 35 -6.64 2.45 -0.90
CA LEU A 35 -7.82 1.65 -1.24
C LEU A 35 -7.66 1.00 -2.62
N LYS A 36 -7.13 1.72 -3.61
CA LYS A 36 -6.83 1.20 -4.94
C LYS A 36 -5.78 0.09 -4.90
N GLN A 37 -4.71 0.28 -4.14
CA GLN A 37 -3.69 -0.76 -3.94
C GLN A 37 -4.29 -1.97 -3.23
N SER A 38 -5.17 -1.78 -2.25
CA SER A 38 -5.87 -2.86 -1.56
C SER A 38 -6.80 -3.63 -2.50
N ALA A 39 -7.51 -2.95 -3.39
CA ALA A 39 -8.32 -3.59 -4.42
C ALA A 39 -7.45 -4.46 -5.37
N SER A 40 -6.30 -3.94 -5.78
CA SER A 40 -5.33 -4.71 -6.58
C SER A 40 -4.84 -5.95 -5.83
N ARG A 41 -4.50 -5.82 -4.54
CA ARG A 41 -4.08 -6.96 -3.71
C ARG A 41 -5.15 -8.04 -3.61
N VAL A 42 -6.42 -7.66 -3.43
CA VAL A 42 -7.54 -8.62 -3.41
C VAL A 42 -7.66 -9.34 -4.74
N ASN A 43 -7.50 -8.62 -5.87
CA ASN A 43 -7.49 -9.23 -7.20
C ASN A 43 -6.33 -10.23 -7.36
N ASP A 44 -5.14 -9.87 -6.89
CA ASP A 44 -3.96 -10.76 -6.97
C ASP A 44 -4.16 -12.03 -6.14
N LEU A 45 -4.78 -11.92 -4.97
CA LEU A 45 -5.14 -13.09 -4.14
C LEU A 45 -6.14 -14.00 -4.85
N GLN A 46 -7.14 -13.44 -5.54
CA GLN A 46 -8.10 -14.23 -6.34
C GLN A 46 -7.42 -14.95 -7.49
N LEU A 47 -6.56 -14.26 -8.26
CA LEU A 47 -5.82 -14.87 -9.36
C LEU A 47 -4.90 -15.99 -8.87
N LYS A 48 -4.24 -15.81 -7.73
CA LYS A 48 -3.42 -16.84 -7.10
C LYS A 48 -4.25 -18.05 -6.69
N ALA A 49 -5.43 -17.83 -6.11
CA ALA A 49 -6.33 -18.92 -5.75
C ALA A 49 -6.80 -19.70 -6.99
N GLU A 50 -7.17 -19.00 -8.08
CA GLU A 50 -7.54 -19.63 -9.35
C GLU A 50 -6.40 -20.46 -9.96
N ASP A 51 -5.17 -19.95 -9.91
CA ASP A 51 -3.98 -20.64 -10.40
C ASP A 51 -3.75 -21.95 -9.62
N GLN A 52 -3.82 -21.89 -8.29
CA GLN A 52 -3.70 -23.08 -7.44
C GLN A 52 -4.84 -24.08 -7.67
N ILE A 53 -6.07 -23.61 -7.89
CA ILE A 53 -7.19 -24.48 -8.28
C ILE A 53 -6.91 -25.16 -9.62
N ARG A 54 -6.39 -24.44 -10.63
CA ARG A 54 -6.06 -25.04 -11.92
C ARG A 54 -5.01 -26.13 -11.77
N HIS A 55 -3.94 -25.85 -11.04
CA HIS A 55 -2.88 -26.83 -10.80
C HIS A 55 -3.41 -28.08 -10.07
N LEU A 56 -4.37 -27.92 -9.15
CA LEU A 56 -5.03 -29.05 -8.51
C LEU A 56 -5.85 -29.89 -9.50
N VAL A 57 -6.61 -29.23 -10.38
CA VAL A 57 -7.46 -29.89 -11.38
C VAL A 57 -6.63 -30.56 -12.49
N THR A 58 -5.45 -30.03 -12.82
CA THR A 58 -4.51 -30.67 -13.78
C THR A 58 -3.75 -31.84 -13.17
N GLY A 59 -3.83 -32.03 -11.85
CA GLY A 59 -3.10 -33.08 -11.13
C GLY A 59 -1.65 -32.72 -10.80
N ASP A 60 -1.25 -31.46 -10.99
CA ASP A 60 0.10 -30.95 -10.68
C ASP A 60 0.30 -30.61 -9.20
N VAL A 61 -0.73 -30.76 -8.36
CA VAL A 61 -0.69 -30.39 -6.93
C VAL A 61 -1.04 -31.61 -6.08
N GLU A 62 -0.06 -32.09 -5.32
CA GLU A 62 -0.25 -33.11 -4.28
C GLU A 62 -0.93 -32.55 -3.03
N ASP A 63 -0.91 -31.21 -2.85
CA ASP A 63 -1.18 -30.55 -1.59
C ASP A 63 -2.44 -29.66 -1.64
N ILE A 64 -3.61 -30.31 -1.51
CA ILE A 64 -4.94 -29.67 -1.45
C ILE A 64 -5.00 -28.58 -0.36
N SER A 65 -4.23 -28.73 0.71
CA SER A 65 -4.23 -27.81 1.85
C SER A 65 -3.88 -26.37 1.41
N GLN A 66 -2.90 -26.21 0.53
CA GLN A 66 -2.45 -24.90 0.05
C GLN A 66 -3.52 -24.22 -0.80
N VAL A 67 -4.22 -24.99 -1.64
CA VAL A 67 -5.32 -24.50 -2.48
C VAL A 67 -6.45 -23.96 -1.60
N VAL A 68 -6.85 -24.73 -0.59
CA VAL A 68 -7.91 -24.33 0.35
C VAL A 68 -7.48 -23.09 1.13
N THR A 69 -6.22 -23.00 1.55
CA THR A 69 -5.69 -21.79 2.21
C THR A 69 -5.72 -20.58 1.28
N ALA A 70 -5.23 -20.69 0.05
CA ALA A 70 -5.21 -19.58 -0.91
C ALA A 70 -6.63 -19.08 -1.24
N VAL A 71 -7.58 -20.00 -1.43
CA VAL A 71 -8.99 -19.67 -1.63
C VAL A 71 -9.57 -18.98 -0.40
N GLY A 72 -9.29 -19.51 0.80
CA GLY A 72 -9.76 -18.91 2.06
C GLY A 72 -9.21 -17.50 2.28
N GLU A 73 -7.93 -17.27 2.01
CA GLU A 73 -7.31 -15.94 2.08
C GLU A 73 -7.99 -14.96 1.11
N ALA A 74 -8.17 -15.36 -0.15
CA ALA A 74 -8.83 -14.52 -1.15
C ALA A 74 -10.29 -14.19 -0.76
N GLU A 75 -11.02 -15.15 -0.22
CA GLU A 75 -12.41 -14.97 0.22
C GLU A 75 -12.52 -13.99 1.39
N VAL A 76 -11.71 -14.19 2.44
CA VAL A 76 -11.70 -13.30 3.62
C VAL A 76 -11.29 -11.88 3.22
N ALA A 77 -10.26 -11.74 2.39
CA ALA A 77 -9.79 -10.43 1.92
C ALA A 77 -10.87 -9.71 1.09
N LEU A 78 -11.59 -10.43 0.22
CA LEU A 78 -12.68 -9.87 -0.57
C LEU A 78 -13.85 -9.43 0.32
N ARG A 79 -14.28 -10.26 1.26
CA ARG A 79 -15.36 -9.92 2.21
C ARG A 79 -15.03 -8.62 2.95
N LEU A 80 -13.81 -8.52 3.49
CA LEU A 80 -13.34 -7.31 4.18
C LEU A 80 -13.36 -6.08 3.24
N PHE A 81 -12.91 -6.24 2.00
CA PHE A 81 -12.91 -5.13 1.04
C PHE A 81 -14.32 -4.64 0.71
N VAL A 82 -15.28 -5.54 0.55
CA VAL A 82 -16.69 -5.19 0.33
C VAL A 82 -17.27 -4.44 1.53
N GLU A 83 -17.00 -4.90 2.75
CA GLU A 83 -17.44 -4.20 3.96
C GLU A 83 -16.88 -2.77 4.02
N ILE A 84 -15.58 -2.59 3.71
CA ILE A 84 -14.96 -1.26 3.65
C ILE A 84 -15.63 -0.40 2.57
N ARG A 85 -15.84 -0.94 1.37
CA ARG A 85 -16.53 -0.25 0.27
C ARG A 85 -17.90 0.25 0.73
N ASP A 86 -18.70 -0.61 1.35
CA ASP A 86 -20.05 -0.28 1.76
C ASP A 86 -20.02 0.82 2.85
N LYS A 87 -19.10 0.74 3.82
CA LYS A 87 -18.92 1.80 4.83
C LYS A 87 -18.49 3.14 4.23
N LEU A 88 -17.68 3.14 3.18
CA LEU A 88 -17.27 4.37 2.49
C LEU A 88 -18.44 5.00 1.74
N VAL A 89 -19.27 4.18 1.07
CA VAL A 89 -20.49 4.64 0.41
C VAL A 89 -21.47 5.22 1.44
N ASP A 90 -21.67 4.54 2.56
CA ASP A 90 -22.52 5.01 3.66
C ASP A 90 -22.01 6.36 4.21
N ALA A 91 -20.71 6.46 4.49
CA ALA A 91 -20.10 7.69 4.99
C ALA A 91 -20.31 8.86 4.01
N TYR A 92 -20.11 8.63 2.71
CA TYR A 92 -20.39 9.63 1.69
C TYR A 92 -21.87 10.07 1.69
N GLN A 93 -22.80 9.11 1.75
CA GLN A 93 -24.24 9.41 1.81
C GLN A 93 -24.63 10.19 3.07
N GLN A 94 -24.01 9.89 4.22
CA GLN A 94 -24.25 10.61 5.47
C GLN A 94 -23.75 12.06 5.39
N LEU A 95 -22.54 12.28 4.87
CA LEU A 95 -22.00 13.63 4.67
C LEU A 95 -22.86 14.45 3.71
N ALA A 96 -23.36 13.84 2.64
CA ALA A 96 -24.25 14.49 1.68
C ALA A 96 -25.63 14.86 2.25
N ARG A 97 -26.07 14.19 3.33
CA ARG A 97 -27.35 14.43 4.01
C ARG A 97 -27.26 15.45 5.13
N ILE A 98 -26.06 15.90 5.52
CA ILE A 98 -25.93 17.00 6.47
C ILE A 98 -26.46 18.25 5.76
N PRO A 99 -27.61 18.82 6.19
CA PRO A 99 -28.02 20.10 5.66
C PRO A 99 -26.96 21.13 6.06
N VAL A 100 -26.53 21.92 5.07
CA VAL A 100 -25.72 23.12 5.31
C VAL A 100 -26.51 24.17 6.08
#